data_AF-A0A846TAP3-F1
#
_entry.id   AF-A0A846TAP3-F1
#
_cell.length_a   1.000
_cell.length_b   1.000
_cell.length_c   1.000
_cell.angle_alpha   90.00
_cell.angle_beta   90.00
_cell.angle_gamma   90.00
#
_symmetry.space_group_name_H-M   'P 1'
#
loop_
_entity.id
_entity.type
_entity.pdbx_description
1 polymer ?
#
loop_
_entity_poly.entity_id
_entity_poly.type
_entity_poly.pdbx_seq_one_letter_code
_entity_poly.pdbx_strand_id
1 'polypeptide(L)'
;MSDKIPLSALREQLFAIPDAKVYAVLDGASTPNLPQMLRQWTVESVCLLRGELDPALARAAPYLAAMPTDSPFTDWVLSEGWGKHWGIFVISNAKFRTLRQHFRSFLMVYTPDRKPVFFRYYDPRVLRTYLPTCNARELRTLFGPVLRYIAEDKDSGVLLKFWPDGEQCVTEPAQLIRRAVLA
;
A
#
# COMPACT_ATOMS: atom_id res chain seq x y z
N MET A 1 15.45 23.02 -2.43
CA MET A 1 15.49 21.77 -3.22
C MET A 1 15.12 20.66 -2.26
N SER A 2 14.03 19.93 -2.49
CA SER A 2 13.70 18.79 -1.63
C SER A 2 14.72 17.70 -1.91
N ASP A 3 15.44 17.25 -0.89
CA ASP A 3 16.41 16.16 -1.03
C ASP A 3 15.69 14.94 -1.62
N LYS A 4 16.18 14.47 -2.77
CA LYS A 4 15.58 13.32 -3.45
C LYS A 4 15.76 12.09 -2.55
N ILE A 5 14.65 11.49 -2.16
CA ILE A 5 14.64 10.27 -1.34
C ILE A 5 15.38 9.16 -2.09
N PRO A 6 16.43 8.55 -1.51
CA PRO A 6 17.12 7.44 -2.12
C PRO A 6 16.20 6.22 -2.27
N LEU A 7 16.13 5.63 -3.46
CA LEU A 7 15.37 4.38 -3.68
C LEU A 7 15.89 3.24 -2.81
N SER A 8 17.19 3.24 -2.50
CA SER A 8 17.79 2.27 -1.58
C SER A 8 17.18 2.34 -0.19
N ALA A 9 16.92 3.53 0.35
CA ALA A 9 16.30 3.70 1.66
C ALA A 9 14.87 3.13 1.70
N LEU A 10 14.09 3.33 0.63
CA LEU A 10 12.76 2.73 0.50
C LEU A 10 12.85 1.21 0.41
N ARG A 11 13.75 0.69 -0.42
CA ARG A 11 13.96 -0.76 -0.60
C ARG A 11 14.39 -1.44 0.68
N GLU A 12 15.30 -0.84 1.44
CA GLU A 12 15.74 -1.33 2.75
C GLU A 12 14.56 -1.51 3.71
N GLN A 13 13.58 -0.61 3.70
CA GLN A 13 12.39 -0.74 4.56
C GLN A 13 11.35 -1.73 4.03
N LEU A 14 11.10 -1.72 2.71
CA LEU A 14 10.07 -2.55 2.09
C LEU A 14 10.44 -4.04 2.08
N PHE A 15 11.72 -4.34 1.84
CA PHE A 15 12.24 -5.70 1.71
C PHE A 15 13.02 -6.14 2.97
N ALA A 16 12.72 -5.53 4.12
CA ALA A 16 13.42 -5.77 5.38
C ALA A 16 13.17 -7.15 6.01
N ILE A 17 12.05 -7.79 5.68
CA ILE A 17 11.65 -9.09 6.27
C ILE A 17 12.11 -10.21 5.33
N PRO A 18 13.08 -11.05 5.74
CA PRO A 18 13.53 -12.19 4.93
C PRO A 18 12.38 -13.12 4.56
N ASP A 19 12.45 -13.70 3.36
CA ASP A 19 11.49 -14.65 2.78
C ASP A 19 10.05 -14.14 2.59
N ALA A 20 9.74 -12.92 3.04
CA ALA A 20 8.46 -12.29 2.82
C ALA A 20 8.38 -11.62 1.44
N LYS A 21 7.15 -11.51 0.93
CA LYS A 21 6.88 -10.87 -0.36
C LYS A 21 6.32 -9.47 -0.14
N VAL A 22 6.68 -8.57 -1.04
CA VAL A 22 6.17 -7.21 -1.09
C VAL A 22 5.14 -7.09 -2.19
N TYR A 23 4.04 -6.42 -1.86
CA TYR A 23 2.97 -6.07 -2.78
C TYR A 23 2.66 -4.58 -2.63
N ALA A 24 2.08 -3.99 -3.66
CA ALA A 24 1.42 -2.70 -3.56
C ALA A 24 -0.09 -2.84 -3.78
N VAL A 25 -0.87 -2.03 -3.07
CA VAL A 25 -2.24 -1.74 -3.44
C VAL A 25 -2.26 -0.31 -3.97
N LEU A 26 -2.36 -0.18 -5.29
CA LEU A 26 -2.24 1.08 -6.02
C LEU A 26 -3.60 1.61 -6.42
N ASP A 27 -3.81 2.90 -6.21
CA ASP A 27 -5.00 3.65 -6.59
C ASP A 27 -4.90 4.09 -8.05
N GLY A 28 -5.70 3.50 -8.95
CA GLY A 28 -5.76 3.91 -10.35
C GLY A 28 -6.21 5.35 -10.56
N ALA A 29 -6.94 5.95 -9.60
CA ALA A 29 -7.33 7.35 -9.68
C ALA A 29 -6.14 8.30 -9.42
N SER A 30 -5.15 7.87 -8.62
CA SER A 30 -3.95 8.65 -8.32
C SER A 30 -2.74 8.26 -9.18
N THR A 31 -2.78 7.08 -9.79
CA THR A 31 -1.65 6.49 -10.52
C THR A 31 -1.87 6.57 -12.04
N PRO A 32 -1.13 7.44 -12.75
CA PRO A 32 -1.30 7.61 -14.19
C PRO A 32 -1.09 6.31 -14.96
N ASN A 33 -2.03 5.98 -15.85
CA ASN A 33 -1.96 4.83 -16.77
C ASN A 33 -1.70 3.48 -16.08
N LEU A 34 -2.10 3.31 -14.81
CA LEU A 34 -1.78 2.12 -14.02
C LEU A 34 -2.07 0.78 -14.73
N PRO A 35 -3.28 0.53 -15.30
CA PRO A 35 -3.54 -0.75 -15.96
C PRO A 35 -2.65 -1.00 -17.18
N GLN A 36 -2.21 0.06 -17.87
CA GLN A 36 -1.29 -0.06 -19.01
C GLN A 36 0.10 -0.43 -18.53
N MET A 37 0.62 0.23 -17.49
CA MET A 37 1.95 -0.06 -16.93
C MET A 37 2.03 -1.49 -16.37
N LEU A 38 0.99 -1.95 -15.67
CA LEU A 38 0.88 -3.33 -15.17
C LEU A 38 0.96 -4.36 -16.30
N ARG A 39 0.28 -4.10 -17.43
CA ARG A 39 0.34 -4.98 -18.62
C ARG A 39 1.69 -4.91 -19.31
N GLN A 40 2.23 -3.71 -19.51
CA GLN A 40 3.50 -3.49 -20.21
C GLN A 40 4.66 -4.22 -19.54
N TRP A 41 4.73 -4.21 -18.22
CA TRP A 41 5.76 -4.92 -17.46
C TRP A 41 5.36 -6.34 -17.03
N THR A 42 4.23 -6.86 -17.51
CA THR A 42 3.75 -8.23 -17.21
C THR A 42 3.70 -8.52 -15.69
N VAL A 43 3.23 -7.55 -14.92
CA VAL A 43 3.19 -7.62 -13.45
C VAL A 43 2.06 -8.55 -13.02
N GLU A 44 2.34 -9.49 -12.09
CA GLU A 44 1.29 -10.24 -11.39
C GLU A 44 0.39 -9.24 -10.65
N SER A 45 -0.79 -8.98 -11.21
CA SER A 45 -1.66 -7.91 -10.75
C SER A 45 -3.13 -8.22 -10.98
N VAL A 46 -4.01 -7.57 -10.22
CA VAL A 46 -5.46 -7.76 -10.32
C VAL A 46 -6.23 -6.55 -9.83
N CYS A 47 -7.30 -6.19 -10.55
CA CYS A 47 -8.26 -5.20 -10.09
C CYS A 47 -9.03 -5.72 -8.87
N LEU A 48 -9.12 -4.91 -7.82
CA LEU A 48 -9.83 -5.27 -6.60
C LEU A 48 -11.34 -5.03 -6.70
N LEU A 49 -11.81 -4.16 -7.59
CA LEU A 49 -13.24 -4.11 -7.92
C LEU A 49 -13.67 -5.39 -8.65
N ARG A 50 -14.87 -5.90 -8.34
CA ARG A 50 -15.42 -7.14 -8.90
C ARG A 50 -16.31 -6.86 -10.11
N GLY A 51 -16.46 -7.86 -10.96
CA GLY A 51 -17.34 -7.82 -12.13
C GLY A 51 -16.66 -7.25 -13.37
N GLU A 52 -17.42 -7.18 -14.45
CA GLU A 52 -17.05 -6.45 -15.65
C GLU A 52 -17.19 -4.96 -15.38
N LEU A 53 -16.07 -4.24 -15.47
CA LEU A 53 -16.02 -2.80 -15.25
C LEU A 53 -15.96 -2.12 -16.60
N ASP A 54 -16.64 -0.99 -16.74
CA ASP A 54 -16.39 -0.13 -17.88
C ASP A 54 -14.92 0.34 -17.87
N PRO A 55 -14.34 0.66 -19.05
CA PRO A 55 -12.93 1.02 -19.14
C PRO A 55 -12.53 2.25 -18.31
N ALA A 56 -13.43 3.20 -18.07
CA ALA A 56 -13.12 4.40 -17.29
C ALA A 56 -13.03 4.06 -15.79
N LEU A 57 -13.98 3.28 -15.28
CA LEU A 57 -13.95 2.78 -13.91
C LEU A 57 -12.75 1.87 -13.67
N ALA A 58 -12.43 0.98 -14.61
CA ALA A 58 -11.26 0.12 -14.52
C ALA A 58 -9.95 0.93 -14.42
N ARG A 59 -9.84 2.05 -15.14
CA ARG A 59 -8.65 2.94 -15.03
C ARG A 59 -8.51 3.57 -13.64
N ALA A 60 -9.62 3.91 -13.00
CA ALA A 60 -9.64 4.53 -11.67
C ALA A 60 -9.65 3.53 -10.51
N ALA A 61 -9.76 2.22 -10.78
CA ALA A 61 -9.91 1.19 -9.77
C ALA A 61 -8.61 0.94 -8.98
N PRO A 62 -8.70 0.43 -7.74
CA PRO A 62 -7.54 -0.06 -7.01
C PRO A 62 -7.05 -1.41 -7.54
N TYR A 63 -5.74 -1.57 -7.67
CA TYR A 63 -5.08 -2.80 -8.11
C TYR A 63 -4.13 -3.33 -7.03
N LEU A 64 -4.20 -4.63 -6.77
CA LEU A 64 -3.12 -5.34 -6.08
C LEU A 64 -2.07 -5.74 -7.12
N ALA A 65 -0.79 -5.48 -6.85
CA ALA A 65 0.33 -5.82 -7.71
C ALA A 65 1.49 -6.40 -6.89
N ALA A 66 2.11 -7.46 -7.40
CA ALA A 66 3.37 -7.96 -6.84
C ALA A 66 4.50 -6.96 -7.10
N MET A 67 5.41 -6.83 -6.13
CA MET A 67 6.59 -5.98 -6.24
C MET A 67 7.86 -6.80 -6.03
N PRO A 68 8.37 -7.48 -7.08
CA PRO A 68 9.69 -8.07 -7.03
C PRO A 68 10.74 -7.00 -6.74
N THR A 69 11.74 -7.33 -5.92
CA THR A 69 12.79 -6.39 -5.50
C THR A 69 13.42 -5.72 -6.71
N ASP A 70 13.92 -6.48 -7.67
CA ASP A 70 14.63 -5.93 -8.82
C ASP A 70 13.77 -5.98 -10.08
N SER A 71 12.81 -5.06 -10.18
CA SER A 71 11.97 -4.91 -11.37
C SER A 71 11.76 -3.45 -11.77
N PRO A 72 11.66 -3.16 -13.09
CA PRO A 72 11.35 -1.81 -13.58
C PRO A 72 10.03 -1.24 -13.02
N PHE A 73 9.04 -2.11 -12.79
CA PHE A 73 7.79 -1.70 -12.16
C PHE A 73 8.00 -1.23 -10.72
N THR A 74 8.78 -1.96 -9.92
CA THR A 74 9.11 -1.54 -8.55
C THR A 74 9.83 -0.20 -8.55
N ASP A 75 10.82 -0.01 -9.42
CA ASP A 75 11.53 1.27 -9.52
C ASP A 75 10.60 2.42 -9.89
N TRP A 76 9.71 2.21 -10.87
CA TRP A 76 8.74 3.23 -11.27
C TRP A 76 7.76 3.59 -10.15
N VAL A 77 7.20 2.60 -9.45
CA VAL A 77 6.29 2.86 -8.31
C VAL A 77 7.01 3.68 -7.23
N LEU A 78 8.25 3.34 -6.91
CA LEU A 78 9.00 4.02 -5.84
C LEU A 78 9.54 5.39 -6.26
N SER A 79 10.04 5.55 -7.49
CA SER A 79 10.63 6.81 -7.96
C SER A 79 9.57 7.85 -8.32
N GLU A 80 8.48 7.41 -8.94
CA GLU A 80 7.44 8.32 -9.43
C GLU A 80 6.25 8.42 -8.51
N GLY A 81 5.94 7.37 -7.74
CA GLY A 81 4.73 7.31 -6.93
C GLY A 81 4.90 7.75 -5.48
N TRP A 82 6.10 7.62 -4.92
CA TRP A 82 6.37 8.07 -3.56
C TRP A 82 6.23 9.60 -3.44
N GLY A 83 5.59 10.06 -2.37
CA GLY A 83 5.15 11.43 -2.14
C GLY A 83 3.84 11.81 -2.85
N LYS A 84 3.26 10.94 -3.69
CA LYS A 84 2.12 11.29 -4.58
C LYS A 84 0.84 10.51 -4.29
N HIS A 85 0.75 9.81 -3.17
CA HIS A 85 -0.45 9.09 -2.75
C HIS A 85 -0.92 8.02 -3.75
N TRP A 86 0.02 7.38 -4.45
CA TRP A 86 -0.30 6.31 -5.40
C TRP A 86 -0.86 5.06 -4.74
N GLY A 87 -0.51 4.81 -3.48
CA GLY A 87 -1.00 3.63 -2.80
C GLY A 87 -0.31 3.34 -1.48
N ILE A 88 -0.45 2.10 -1.06
CA ILE A 88 0.21 1.53 0.12
C ILE A 88 0.99 0.28 -0.28
N PHE A 89 1.95 -0.09 0.56
CA PHE A 89 2.73 -1.32 0.40
C PHE A 89 2.38 -2.31 1.51
N VAL A 90 2.56 -3.59 1.20
CA VAL A 90 2.12 -4.72 2.01
C VAL A 90 3.23 -5.75 2.02
N ILE A 91 3.67 -6.15 3.21
CA ILE A 91 4.57 -7.28 3.39
C ILE A 91 3.75 -8.48 3.87
N SER A 92 3.86 -9.62 3.18
CA SER A 92 3.10 -10.83 3.51
C SER A 92 3.79 -12.10 2.99
N ASN A 93 3.58 -13.22 3.69
CA ASN A 93 3.96 -14.56 3.24
C ASN A 93 2.83 -15.26 2.46
N ALA A 94 1.65 -14.65 2.39
CA ALA A 94 0.50 -15.27 1.74
C ALA A 94 0.62 -15.27 0.21
N LYS A 95 -0.05 -16.23 -0.41
CA LYS A 95 -0.16 -16.29 -1.88
C LYS A 95 -0.97 -15.09 -2.39
N PHE A 96 -0.65 -14.64 -3.60
CA PHE A 96 -1.32 -13.50 -4.25
C PHE A 96 -2.85 -13.63 -4.25
N ARG A 97 -3.37 -14.83 -4.54
CA ARG A 97 -4.82 -15.11 -4.51
C ARG A 97 -5.45 -14.87 -3.13
N THR A 98 -4.76 -15.23 -2.05
CA THR A 98 -5.22 -15.03 -0.67
C THR A 98 -5.29 -13.54 -0.35
N LEU A 99 -4.24 -12.78 -0.70
CA LEU A 99 -4.23 -11.32 -0.53
C LEU A 99 -5.32 -10.64 -1.35
N ARG A 100 -5.53 -11.06 -2.60
CA ARG A 100 -6.63 -10.57 -3.42
C ARG A 100 -7.99 -10.79 -2.74
N GLN A 101 -8.24 -11.97 -2.19
CA GLN A 101 -9.52 -12.26 -1.51
C GLN A 101 -9.69 -11.42 -0.25
N HIS A 102 -8.62 -11.32 0.55
CA HIS A 102 -8.54 -10.50 1.75
C HIS A 102 -8.91 -9.05 1.46
N PHE A 103 -8.19 -8.39 0.56
CA PHE A 103 -8.38 -6.99 0.19
C PHE A 103 -9.75 -6.69 -0.43
N ARG A 104 -10.35 -7.66 -1.12
CA ARG A 104 -11.71 -7.53 -1.65
C ARG A 104 -12.80 -7.67 -0.60
N SER A 105 -12.50 -8.21 0.58
CA SER A 105 -13.52 -8.51 1.60
C SER A 105 -14.00 -7.27 2.35
N PHE A 106 -13.19 -6.22 2.41
CA PHE A 106 -13.50 -4.97 3.12
C PHE A 106 -13.39 -3.73 2.23
N LEU A 107 -13.35 -3.89 0.90
CA LEU A 107 -13.28 -2.78 -0.05
C LEU A 107 -14.55 -1.91 -0.04
N MET A 108 -15.70 -2.50 0.28
CA MET A 108 -16.94 -1.79 0.55
C MET A 108 -17.35 -2.00 2.01
N VAL A 109 -17.73 -0.91 2.66
CA VAL A 109 -18.24 -0.90 4.03
C VAL A 109 -19.57 -0.15 4.07
N TYR A 110 -20.31 -0.25 5.17
CA TYR A 110 -21.57 0.45 5.35
C TYR A 110 -21.39 1.60 6.33
N THR A 111 -21.93 2.77 6.00
CA THR A 111 -22.05 3.89 6.93
C THR A 111 -23.08 3.57 8.03
N PRO A 112 -23.18 4.37 9.11
CA PRO A 112 -24.24 4.21 10.12
C PRO A 112 -25.65 4.18 9.52
N ASP A 113 -25.89 4.95 8.45
CA ASP A 113 -27.15 5.00 7.70
C ASP A 113 -27.34 3.81 6.73
N ARG A 114 -26.49 2.78 6.81
CA ARG A 114 -26.48 1.59 5.94
C ARG A 114 -26.27 1.89 4.45
N LYS A 115 -25.60 3.00 4.12
CA LYS A 115 -25.20 3.29 2.74
C LYS A 115 -23.86 2.60 2.43
N PRO A 116 -23.74 1.85 1.33
CA PRO A 116 -22.47 1.27 0.93
C PRO A 116 -21.51 2.37 0.46
N VAL A 117 -20.29 2.36 0.96
CA VAL A 117 -19.22 3.28 0.55
C VAL A 117 -17.92 2.50 0.33
N PHE A 118 -17.07 3.02 -0.56
CA PHE A 118 -15.73 2.46 -0.74
C PHE A 118 -14.84 2.83 0.42
N PHE A 119 -14.32 1.82 1.11
CA PHE A 119 -13.28 2.04 2.10
C PHE A 119 -11.94 2.10 1.38
N ARG A 120 -11.48 3.32 1.12
CA ARG A 120 -10.21 3.61 0.41
C ARG A 120 -8.99 3.38 1.30
N TYR A 121 -8.88 2.20 1.92
CA TYR A 121 -7.75 1.83 2.78
C TYR A 121 -6.41 1.89 2.04
N TYR A 122 -6.42 1.80 0.72
CA TYR A 122 -5.24 1.88 -0.14
C TYR A 122 -4.77 3.31 -0.40
N ASP A 123 -5.51 4.34 0.03
CA ASP A 123 -5.00 5.71 0.07
C ASP A 123 -4.15 5.87 1.35
N PRO A 124 -2.85 6.21 1.25
CA PRO A 124 -1.98 6.31 2.42
C PRO A 124 -2.46 7.36 3.44
N ARG A 125 -3.24 8.37 3.00
CA ARG A 125 -3.82 9.41 3.87
C ARG A 125 -4.97 8.87 4.71
N VAL A 126 -5.69 7.88 4.20
CA VAL A 126 -6.74 7.16 4.94
C VAL A 126 -6.11 6.11 5.85
N LEU A 127 -5.17 5.31 5.33
CA LEU A 127 -4.59 4.21 6.09
C LEU A 127 -3.89 4.68 7.37
N ARG A 128 -3.02 5.71 7.27
CA ARG A 128 -2.21 6.18 8.39
C ARG A 128 -3.01 6.83 9.51
N THR A 129 -4.23 7.29 9.23
CA THR A 129 -5.14 7.84 10.24
C THR A 129 -6.05 6.78 10.83
N TYR A 130 -6.43 5.77 10.05
CA TYR A 130 -7.38 4.73 10.47
C TYR A 130 -6.74 3.58 11.26
N LEU A 131 -5.58 3.06 10.84
CA LEU A 131 -4.96 1.91 11.51
C LEU A 131 -4.68 2.16 13.01
N PRO A 132 -4.16 3.33 13.44
CA PRO A 132 -3.93 3.60 14.86
C PRO A 132 -5.21 3.66 15.71
N THR A 133 -6.38 3.89 15.10
CA THR A 133 -7.66 3.99 15.82
C THR A 133 -8.43 2.66 15.87
N CYS A 134 -7.92 1.63 15.20
CA CYS A 134 -8.60 0.35 15.10
C CYS A 134 -8.64 -0.39 16.44
N ASN A 135 -9.79 -0.97 16.77
CA ASN A 135 -9.90 -1.94 17.86
C ASN A 135 -9.38 -3.32 17.44
N ALA A 136 -9.28 -4.25 18.39
CA ALA A 136 -8.78 -5.60 18.17
C ALA A 136 -9.48 -6.36 17.02
N ARG A 137 -10.80 -6.19 16.85
CA ARG A 137 -11.56 -6.84 15.77
C ARG A 137 -11.24 -6.24 14.42
N GLU A 138 -11.14 -4.92 14.33
CA GLU A 138 -10.76 -4.21 13.11
C GLU A 138 -9.33 -4.59 12.70
N LEU A 139 -8.39 -4.64 13.65
CA LEU A 139 -7.01 -5.05 13.38
C LEU A 139 -6.94 -6.49 12.85
N ARG A 140 -7.65 -7.44 13.47
CA ARG A 140 -7.72 -8.81 12.93
C ARG A 140 -8.28 -8.85 11.51
N THR A 141 -9.28 -8.01 11.21
CA THR A 141 -9.90 -7.93 9.88
C THR A 141 -8.96 -7.32 8.85
N LEU A 142 -8.26 -6.24 9.19
CA LEU A 142 -7.39 -5.51 8.27
C LEU A 142 -6.08 -6.24 8.06
N PHE A 143 -5.46 -6.77 9.12
CA PHE A 143 -4.18 -7.45 8.98
C PHE A 143 -4.37 -8.84 8.36
N GLY A 144 -5.22 -9.72 8.90
CA GLY A 144 -5.41 -11.06 8.33
C GLY A 144 -4.07 -11.72 7.93
N PRO A 145 -3.77 -11.93 6.63
CA PRO A 145 -2.50 -12.48 6.14
C PRO A 145 -1.34 -11.46 6.03
N VAL A 146 -1.54 -10.18 6.33
CA VAL A 146 -0.56 -9.10 6.22
C VAL A 146 0.32 -9.05 7.46
N LEU A 147 1.64 -9.07 7.25
CA LEU A 147 2.63 -8.90 8.31
C LEU A 147 2.86 -7.42 8.62
N ARG A 148 3.00 -6.59 7.57
CA ARG A 148 3.20 -5.15 7.67
C ARG A 148 2.41 -4.41 6.62
N TYR A 149 1.76 -3.32 7.01
CA TYR A 149 1.43 -2.25 6.08
C TYR A 149 2.51 -1.19 6.10
N ILE A 150 2.78 -0.60 4.94
CA ILE A 150 3.74 0.48 4.79
C ILE A 150 3.10 1.59 3.96
N ALA A 151 3.22 2.83 4.42
CA ALA A 151 2.68 4.00 3.74
C ALA A 151 3.60 5.21 3.95
N GLU A 152 3.49 6.19 3.06
CA GLU A 152 4.11 7.50 3.27
C GLU A 152 3.37 8.32 4.34
N ASP A 153 4.14 9.07 5.12
CA ASP A 153 3.58 10.11 5.99
C ASP A 153 3.17 11.36 5.19
N LYS A 154 2.63 12.37 5.89
CA LYS A 154 2.46 13.73 5.36
C LYS A 154 3.81 14.33 4.93
N ASP A 155 4.87 14.06 5.68
CA ASP A 155 6.24 14.33 5.24
C ASP A 155 6.74 13.15 4.41
N SER A 156 6.94 13.35 3.11
CA SER A 156 7.44 12.30 2.22
C SER A 156 8.82 11.77 2.63
N GLY A 157 9.60 12.51 3.42
CA GLY A 157 10.86 12.03 4.00
C GLY A 157 10.68 10.95 5.08
N VAL A 158 9.43 10.62 5.44
CA VAL A 158 9.09 9.64 6.48
C VAL A 158 8.23 8.52 5.90
N LEU A 159 8.65 7.28 6.17
CA LEU A 159 7.91 6.05 5.89
C LEU A 159 7.29 5.54 7.19
N LEU A 160 6.01 5.18 7.17
CA LEU A 160 5.30 4.61 8.30
C LEU A 160 5.14 3.10 8.10
N LYS A 161 5.46 2.32 9.13
CA LYS A 161 5.25 0.87 9.21
C LYS A 161 4.19 0.57 10.25
N PHE A 162 3.27 -0.33 9.94
CA PHE A 162 2.18 -0.73 10.83
C PHE A 162 2.14 -2.24 11.01
N TRP A 163 1.92 -2.70 12.24
CA TRP A 163 1.65 -4.11 12.58
C TRP A 163 0.79 -4.25 13.81
N PRO A 164 0.06 -5.38 13.96
CA PRO A 164 -0.64 -5.67 15.19
C PRO A 164 0.37 -6.16 16.25
N ASP A 165 0.26 -5.63 17.45
CA ASP A 165 0.87 -6.18 18.66
C ASP A 165 -0.23 -6.38 19.70
N GLY A 166 -0.61 -7.64 19.90
CA GLY A 166 -1.82 -8.01 20.64
C GLY A 166 -3.07 -7.36 20.04
N GLU A 167 -3.69 -6.48 20.82
CA GLU A 167 -4.93 -5.76 20.47
C GLU A 167 -4.70 -4.34 19.95
N GLN A 168 -3.45 -3.92 19.78
CA GLN A 168 -3.08 -2.57 19.37
C GLN A 168 -2.35 -2.56 18.02
N CYS A 169 -2.48 -1.46 17.29
CA CYS A 169 -1.65 -1.21 16.11
C CYS A 169 -0.38 -0.49 16.54
N VAL A 170 0.78 -1.11 16.34
CA VAL A 170 2.05 -0.41 16.40
C VAL A 170 2.21 0.43 15.13
N THR A 171 2.67 1.66 15.30
CA THR A 171 3.05 2.57 14.21
C THR A 171 4.49 2.99 14.44
N GLU A 172 5.37 2.65 13.50
CA GLU A 172 6.80 2.99 13.56
C GLU A 172 7.18 3.89 12.38
N PRO A 173 7.61 5.14 12.62
CA PRO A 173 8.18 5.99 11.59
C PRO A 173 9.65 5.64 11.31
N ALA A 174 10.04 5.65 10.04
CA ALA A 174 11.42 5.54 9.58
C ALA A 174 11.78 6.75 8.72
N GLN A 175 12.87 7.45 9.09
CA GLN A 175 13.40 8.56 8.31
C GLN A 175 14.13 8.03 7.08
N LEU A 176 13.75 8.52 5.90
CA LEU A 176 14.32 8.09 4.62
C LEU A 176 15.51 8.95 4.19
N ILE A 177 15.69 10.10 4.82
CA ILE A 177 16.83 11.00 4.62
C ILE A 177 17.58 11.08 5.94
N ARG A 178 18.88 10.74 5.92
CA ARG A 178 19.74 11.00 7.08
C ARG A 178 19.97 12.50 7.18
N ARG A 179 19.48 13.15 8.23
CA ARG A 179 19.95 14.50 8.56
C ARG A 179 21.42 14.41 8.92
N ALA A 180 22.27 15.20 8.26
CA ALA A 180 23.63 15.41 8.74
C ALA A 180 23.51 15.98 10.17
N VAL A 181 23.99 15.22 11.15
CA VAL A 181 24.21 15.76 12.50
C VAL A 181 25.36 16.75 12.33
N LEU A 182 25.05 18.04 12.39
CA LEU A 182 26.08 19.06 12.57
C LEU A 182 26.66 18.83 13.97
N ALA A 183 27.86 18.28 14.01
CA ALA A 183 28.70 18.21 15.20
C ALA A 183 29.31 19.58 15.49
#